data_AF-A0A1U8N1G4-F1
#
_entry.id   AF-A0A1U8N1G4-F1
#
_cell.length_a   1.000
_cell.length_b   1.000
_cell.length_c   1.000
_cell.angle_alpha   90.00
_cell.angle_beta   90.00
_cell.angle_gamma   90.00
#
_symmetry.space_group_name_H-M   'P 1'
#
loop_
_entity.id
_entity.type
_entity.pdbx_description
1 polymer ?
#
loop_
_entity_poly.entity_id
_entity_poly.type
_entity_poly.pdbx_seq_one_letter_code
_entity_poly.pdbx_strand_id
1 'polypeptide(L)'
;MNQNLVSESFCGYEFQMQHGSIGWSVGATIWYAQAVPEKREIACISDGSFQVTAQDVPAMLRCGQKSIIFLINNGGYTIEVEIHDRPYHVIKNWNYTGLVEAIHNQGKCWTAKVCRFIRMHQIFRHR
;
A
#
# COMPACT_ATOMS: atom_id res chain seq x y z
N MET A 1 14.18 20.45 4.77
CA MET A 1 13.41 20.01 5.95
C MET A 1 13.55 18.50 6.00
N ASN A 2 14.48 17.97 6.81
CA ASN A 2 14.75 16.52 6.86
C ASN A 2 13.72 15.86 7.75
N GLN A 3 12.75 15.15 7.16
CA GLN A 3 11.92 14.21 7.89
C GLN A 3 12.52 12.82 7.71
N ASN A 4 13.40 12.43 8.63
CA ASN A 4 13.82 11.04 8.75
C ASN A 4 12.67 10.25 9.38
N LEU A 5 12.27 9.15 8.76
CA LEU A 5 11.47 8.12 9.42
C LEU A 5 12.28 7.59 10.60
N VAL A 6 11.82 7.88 11.83
CA VAL A 6 12.43 7.34 13.06
C VAL A 6 11.68 6.06 13.40
N SER A 7 12.32 4.89 13.24
CA SER A 7 11.81 3.67 13.86
C SER A 7 12.22 3.61 15.33
N GLU A 8 11.34 3.05 16.15
CA GLU A 8 11.74 2.48 17.42
C GLU A 8 12.69 1.29 17.16
N SER A 9 13.60 1.02 18.08
CA SER A 9 14.68 0.02 17.97
C SER A 9 14.24 -1.44 17.70
N PHE A 10 12.92 -1.69 17.63
CA PHE A 10 12.31 -2.99 17.35
C PHE A 10 11.52 -3.07 16.02
N CYS A 11 11.44 -1.98 15.23
CA CYS A 11 10.74 -1.97 13.94
C CYS A 11 11.74 -2.05 12.78
N GLY A 12 11.60 -3.09 11.95
CA GLY A 12 12.39 -3.27 10.73
C GLY A 12 11.77 -2.59 9.52
N TYR A 13 12.59 -2.29 8.51
CA TYR A 13 12.16 -1.73 7.24
C TYR A 13 12.65 -2.57 6.08
N GLU A 14 11.83 -2.66 5.04
CA GLU A 14 12.11 -3.43 3.85
C GLU A 14 11.94 -2.54 2.61
N PHE A 15 12.97 -2.51 1.76
CA PHE A 15 12.98 -1.72 0.54
C PHE A 15 13.75 -2.44 -0.56
N GLN A 16 13.25 -2.37 -1.79
CA GLN A 16 13.87 -3.01 -2.95
C GLN A 16 14.62 -1.99 -3.82
N MET A 17 15.54 -1.20 -3.23
CA MET A 17 16.19 -0.10 -3.97
C MET A 17 17.11 -0.57 -5.11
N GLN A 18 17.76 -1.74 -4.97
CA GLN A 18 18.71 -2.20 -5.98
C GLN A 18 18.03 -2.75 -7.24
N HIS A 19 16.93 -3.49 -7.07
CA HIS A 19 16.22 -4.08 -8.21
C HIS A 19 15.10 -3.16 -8.72
N GLY A 20 14.45 -2.39 -7.84
CA GLY A 20 13.52 -1.34 -8.23
C GLY A 20 12.28 -1.80 -9.00
N SER A 21 11.79 -3.02 -8.75
CA SER A 21 10.63 -3.56 -9.48
C SER A 21 9.31 -3.05 -8.89
N ILE A 22 8.55 -2.32 -9.70
CA ILE A 22 7.22 -1.85 -9.33
C ILE A 22 6.27 -3.04 -9.10
N GLY A 23 5.40 -2.92 -8.10
CA GLY A 23 4.49 -4.00 -7.69
C GLY A 23 5.10 -5.04 -6.77
N TRP A 24 6.43 -5.06 -6.55
CA TRP A 24 7.06 -5.94 -5.57
C TRP A 24 6.44 -5.81 -4.17
N SER A 25 6.10 -4.61 -3.75
CA SER A 25 5.65 -4.34 -2.37
C SER A 25 4.34 -5.02 -1.99
N VAL A 26 3.38 -5.21 -2.90
CA VAL A 26 2.13 -5.93 -2.60
C VAL A 26 2.43 -7.40 -2.32
N GLY A 27 3.21 -8.04 -3.19
CA GLY A 27 3.65 -9.41 -3.01
C GLY A 27 4.54 -9.58 -1.77
N ALA A 28 5.45 -8.66 -1.52
CA ALA A 28 6.26 -8.67 -0.30
C ALA A 28 5.40 -8.61 0.95
N THR A 29 4.35 -7.77 0.96
CA THR A 29 3.45 -7.61 2.12
C THR A 29 2.80 -8.94 2.51
N ILE A 30 2.26 -9.70 1.55
CA ILE A 30 1.63 -11.00 1.86
C ILE A 30 2.66 -11.99 2.42
N TRP A 31 3.87 -12.03 1.85
CA TRP A 31 4.91 -12.94 2.34
C TRP A 31 5.42 -12.56 3.73
N TYR A 32 5.61 -11.28 4.02
CA TYR A 32 6.03 -10.81 5.35
C TYR A 32 4.98 -11.15 6.42
N ALA A 33 3.70 -10.91 6.16
CA ALA A 33 2.63 -11.29 7.08
C ALA A 33 2.57 -12.80 7.34
N GLN A 34 2.90 -13.64 6.36
CA GLN A 34 2.98 -15.09 6.56
C GLN A 34 4.23 -15.51 7.33
N ALA A 35 5.37 -14.88 7.05
CA ALA A 35 6.66 -15.26 7.61
C ALA A 35 6.80 -14.86 9.08
N VAL A 36 6.19 -13.75 9.49
CA VAL A 36 6.34 -13.17 10.84
C VAL A 36 4.96 -12.76 11.39
N PRO A 37 4.05 -13.73 11.64
CA PRO A 37 2.65 -13.47 11.97
C PRO A 37 2.44 -12.69 13.29
N GLU A 38 3.43 -12.70 14.18
CA GLU A 38 3.45 -11.93 15.43
C GLU A 38 3.68 -10.42 15.23
N LYS A 39 4.19 -10.01 14.06
CA LYS A 39 4.38 -8.61 13.72
C LYS A 39 3.24 -8.13 12.82
N ARG A 40 2.94 -6.85 12.93
CA ARG A 40 2.00 -6.15 12.04
C ARG A 40 2.78 -5.24 11.12
N GLU A 41 2.71 -5.51 9.85
CA GLU A 41 3.37 -4.76 8.80
C GLU A 41 2.49 -3.62 8.29
N ILE A 42 3.18 -2.55 7.89
CA ILE A 42 2.59 -1.37 7.26
C ILE A 42 3.27 -1.22 5.91
N ALA A 43 2.49 -1.31 4.84
CA ALA A 43 2.96 -1.15 3.48
C ALA A 43 2.55 0.21 2.92
N CYS A 44 3.52 0.97 2.42
CA CYS A 44 3.28 2.21 1.68
C CYS A 44 3.46 1.92 0.19
N ILE A 45 2.39 2.00 -0.59
CA ILE A 45 2.38 1.54 -1.99
C ILE A 45 1.74 2.62 -2.87
N SER A 46 2.39 2.99 -3.97
CA SER A 46 1.79 3.88 -4.96
C SER A 46 0.66 3.19 -5.73
N ASP A 47 -0.29 3.97 -6.21
CA ASP A 47 -1.35 3.52 -7.11
C ASP A 47 -0.86 2.76 -8.34
N GLY A 48 0.19 3.25 -9.02
CA GLY A 48 0.80 2.58 -10.17
C GLY A 48 1.40 1.23 -9.80
N SER A 49 2.20 1.17 -8.73
CA SER A 49 2.78 -0.10 -8.24
C SER A 49 1.69 -1.10 -7.86
N PHE A 50 0.64 -0.63 -7.18
CA PHE A 50 -0.46 -1.48 -6.75
C PHE A 50 -1.19 -2.13 -7.93
N GLN A 51 -1.38 -1.41 -9.04
CA GLN A 51 -2.08 -1.97 -10.23
C GLN A 51 -1.37 -3.19 -10.83
N VAL A 52 -0.05 -3.32 -10.66
CA VAL A 52 0.74 -4.43 -11.21
C VAL A 52 0.45 -5.76 -10.49
N THR A 53 0.18 -5.70 -9.19
CA THR A 53 0.11 -6.88 -8.30
C THR A 53 -1.12 -6.88 -7.37
N ALA A 54 -2.16 -6.11 -7.70
CA ALA A 54 -3.40 -6.02 -6.91
C ALA A 54 -4.09 -7.37 -6.66
N GLN A 55 -3.85 -8.37 -7.51
CA GLN A 55 -4.36 -9.74 -7.40
C GLN A 55 -3.89 -10.51 -6.17
N ASP A 56 -2.87 -10.01 -5.46
CA ASP A 56 -2.39 -10.61 -4.20
C ASP A 56 -3.29 -10.24 -3.01
N VAL A 57 -4.09 -9.17 -3.10
CA VAL A 57 -4.99 -8.73 -2.02
C VAL A 57 -6.02 -9.81 -1.64
N PRO A 58 -6.72 -10.48 -2.58
CA PRO A 58 -7.56 -11.63 -2.26
C PRO A 58 -6.86 -12.72 -1.45
N ALA A 59 -5.58 -12.97 -1.69
CA ALA A 59 -4.82 -13.96 -0.94
C ALA A 59 -4.55 -13.47 0.50
N MET A 60 -4.24 -12.19 0.70
CA MET A 60 -4.15 -11.59 2.05
C MET A 60 -5.46 -11.77 2.83
N LEU A 61 -6.61 -11.51 2.18
CA LEU A 61 -7.93 -11.71 2.77
C LEU A 61 -8.21 -13.17 3.13
N ARG A 62 -7.87 -14.10 2.22
CA ARG A 62 -8.03 -15.53 2.43
C ARG A 62 -7.20 -16.04 3.61
N CYS A 63 -5.98 -15.51 3.76
CA CYS A 63 -5.06 -15.86 4.85
C CYS A 63 -5.40 -15.14 6.17
N GLY A 64 -6.42 -14.26 6.21
CA GLY A 64 -6.82 -13.56 7.43
C GLY A 64 -5.78 -12.55 7.92
N GLN A 65 -4.95 -12.03 7.02
CA GLN A 65 -3.87 -11.11 7.35
C GLN A 65 -4.40 -9.76 7.83
N LYS A 66 -3.66 -9.13 8.75
CA LYS A 66 -4.02 -7.85 9.40
C LYS A 66 -3.15 -6.68 8.93
N SER A 67 -2.55 -6.82 7.75
CA SER A 67 -1.74 -5.84 7.04
C SER A 67 -2.42 -4.47 6.99
N ILE A 68 -1.65 -3.39 7.16
CA ILE A 68 -2.11 -2.04 6.87
C ILE A 68 -1.47 -1.58 5.56
N ILE A 69 -2.28 -1.31 4.54
CA ILE A 69 -1.80 -0.78 3.26
C ILE A 69 -2.20 0.69 3.14
N PHE A 70 -1.21 1.57 3.11
CA PHE A 70 -1.35 2.95 2.65
C PHE A 70 -1.17 2.99 1.14
N LEU A 71 -2.29 3.05 0.43
CA LEU A 71 -2.29 3.29 -1.00
C LEU A 71 -2.21 4.79 -1.30
N ILE A 72 -1.09 5.23 -1.88
CA ILE A 72 -0.84 6.61 -2.26
C ILE A 72 -1.39 6.81 -3.68
N ASN A 73 -2.57 7.43 -3.78
CA ASN A 73 -3.22 7.73 -5.06
C ASN A 73 -2.95 9.17 -5.48
N ASN A 74 -2.01 9.33 -6.41
CA ASN A 74 -1.62 10.61 -7.00
C ASN A 74 -1.91 10.66 -8.51
N GLY A 75 -2.50 9.60 -9.07
CA GLY A 75 -2.97 9.54 -10.45
C GLY A 75 -1.91 9.15 -11.47
N GLY A 76 -0.77 8.59 -11.05
CA GLY A 76 0.26 8.19 -12.00
C GLY A 76 1.64 7.87 -11.43
N TYR A 77 2.53 7.63 -12.37
CA TYR A 77 3.95 7.34 -12.17
C TYR A 77 4.71 8.64 -11.84
N THR A 78 4.53 9.13 -10.61
CA THR A 78 5.03 10.45 -10.19
C THR A 78 6.56 10.52 -10.22
N ILE A 79 7.26 9.45 -9.81
CA ILE A 79 8.74 9.47 -9.84
C ILE A 79 9.25 9.58 -11.28
N GLU A 80 8.56 8.94 -12.23
CA GLU A 80 8.89 8.99 -13.65
C GLU A 80 8.55 10.36 -14.26
N VAL A 81 7.51 11.05 -13.78
CA VAL A 81 7.23 12.45 -14.14
C VAL A 81 8.37 13.38 -13.70
N GLU A 82 8.90 13.19 -12.50
CA GLU A 82 10.04 13.98 -11.97
C GLU A 82 11.35 13.70 -12.73
N ILE A 83 11.52 12.50 -13.27
CA ILE A 83 12.69 12.16 -14.10
C ILE A 83 12.53 12.68 -15.53
N HIS A 84 11.38 12.41 -16.16
CA HIS A 84 11.14 12.76 -17.57
C HIS A 84 9.65 12.69 -17.94
N ASP A 85 8.92 13.79 -17.87
CA ASP A 85 7.46 13.80 -18.08
C ASP A 85 7.00 13.40 -19.50
N ARG A 86 6.03 12.48 -19.56
CA ARG A 86 5.43 11.93 -20.78
C ARG A 86 3.98 11.46 -20.56
N PRO A 87 3.13 11.43 -21.60
CA PRO A 87 1.72 11.01 -21.50
C PRO A 87 1.51 9.59 -20.95
N TYR A 88 2.49 8.69 -21.10
CA TYR A 88 2.39 7.31 -20.64
C TYR A 88 2.60 7.15 -19.12
N HIS A 89 2.93 8.21 -18.40
CA HIS A 89 2.98 8.21 -16.93
C HIS A 89 1.61 8.37 -16.28
N VAL A 90 0.61 8.81 -17.05
CA VAL A 90 -0.78 8.90 -16.58
C VAL A 90 -1.40 7.51 -16.63
N ILE A 91 -1.83 7.02 -15.47
CA ILE A 91 -2.47 5.72 -15.35
C ILE A 91 -3.98 5.87 -15.22
N LYS A 92 -4.74 4.81 -15.56
CA LYS A 92 -6.17 4.80 -15.32
C LYS A 92 -6.44 4.71 -13.82
N ASN A 93 -6.97 5.77 -13.22
CA ASN A 93 -7.34 5.76 -11.81
C ASN A 93 -8.45 4.71 -11.53
N TRP A 94 -8.24 3.87 -10.51
CA TRP A 94 -9.20 2.87 -10.08
C TRP A 94 -10.01 3.34 -8.87
N ASN A 95 -11.17 2.75 -8.65
CA ASN A 95 -11.85 2.83 -7.37
C ASN A 95 -11.25 1.78 -6.42
N TYR A 96 -10.09 2.07 -5.81
CA TYR A 96 -9.35 1.10 -4.99
C TYR A 96 -10.14 0.57 -3.78
N THR A 97 -10.99 1.39 -3.17
CA THR A 97 -11.89 0.90 -2.10
C THR A 97 -12.95 -0.04 -2.66
N GLY A 98 -13.51 0.30 -3.83
CA GLY A 98 -14.46 -0.55 -4.55
C GLY A 98 -13.85 -1.86 -5.06
N LEU A 99 -12.53 -1.89 -5.34
CA LEU A 99 -11.82 -3.13 -5.65
C LEU A 99 -11.92 -4.13 -4.49
N VAL A 100 -11.71 -3.67 -3.26
CA VAL A 100 -11.80 -4.53 -2.06
C VAL A 100 -13.22 -5.05 -1.85
N GLU A 101 -14.24 -4.26 -2.20
CA GLU A 101 -15.64 -4.72 -2.19
C GLU A 101 -15.88 -5.77 -3.29
N ALA A 102 -15.35 -5.55 -4.49
CA ALA A 102 -15.52 -6.43 -5.65
C ALA A 102 -14.89 -7.82 -5.45
N ILE A 103 -13.80 -7.93 -4.67
CA ILE A 103 -13.15 -9.21 -4.35
C ILE A 103 -13.85 -10.00 -3.24
N HIS A 104 -15.11 -9.65 -2.91
CA HIS A 104 -15.94 -10.33 -1.93
C HIS A 104 -15.28 -10.47 -0.55
N ASN A 105 -14.98 -9.32 0.05
CA ASN A 105 -14.24 -9.23 1.29
C ASN A 105 -14.98 -9.74 2.56
N GLN A 106 -16.30 -10.00 2.53
CA GLN A 106 -17.08 -10.53 3.67
C GLN A 106 -16.90 -9.73 4.99
N GLY A 107 -16.60 -8.44 4.90
CA GLY A 107 -16.35 -7.58 6.07
C GLY A 107 -15.01 -7.81 6.77
N LYS A 108 -14.09 -8.60 6.21
CA LYS A 108 -12.79 -8.94 6.82
C LYS A 108 -11.75 -7.82 6.71
N CYS A 109 -11.83 -7.01 5.67
CA CYS A 109 -11.02 -5.84 5.42
C CYS A 109 -11.86 -4.57 5.50
N TRP A 110 -11.24 -3.50 5.92
CA TRP A 110 -11.85 -2.19 5.94
C TRP A 110 -11.03 -1.25 5.07
N THR A 111 -11.72 -0.38 4.36
CA THR A 111 -11.09 0.62 3.49
C THR A 111 -11.63 1.99 3.79
N ALA A 112 -10.79 3.01 3.58
CA ALA A 112 -11.22 4.40 3.64
C ALA A 112 -10.41 5.25 2.66
N LYS A 113 -11.05 6.30 2.14
CA LYS A 113 -10.40 7.36 1.38
C LYS A 113 -10.05 8.51 2.31
N VAL A 114 -8.81 8.96 2.24
CA VAL A 114 -8.28 10.04 3.07
C VAL A 114 -7.65 11.09 2.18
N CYS A 115 -8.15 12.31 2.24
CA CYS A 115 -7.61 13.47 1.50
C CYS A 115 -7.14 14.59 2.42
N ARG A 116 -7.32 14.43 3.75
CA ARG A 116 -6.96 15.44 4.76
C ARG A 116 -6.32 14.76 5.95
N PHE A 117 -5.30 15.39 6.51
CA PHE A 117 -4.57 14.90 7.68
C PHE A 117 -5.49 14.62 8.88
N ILE A 118 -6.44 15.51 9.14
CA ILE A 118 -7.43 15.35 10.24
C ILE A 118 -8.17 14.02 10.13
N ARG A 119 -8.55 13.62 8.92
CA ARG A 119 -9.27 12.37 8.69
C ARG A 119 -8.37 11.15 8.88
N MET A 120 -7.08 11.26 8.54
CA MET A 120 -6.10 10.20 8.82
C MET A 120 -5.99 9.96 10.32
N HIS A 121 -5.84 11.04 11.10
CA HIS A 121 -5.72 10.96 12.56
C HIS A 121 -6.95 10.35 13.24
N GLN A 122 -8.15 10.67 12.75
CA GLN A 122 -9.40 10.06 13.23
C GLN A 122 -9.44 8.54 12.99
N ILE A 123 -8.97 8.08 11.83
CA ILE A 123 -8.95 6.65 11.49
C ILE A 123 -8.07 5.85 12.44
N PHE A 124 -6.88 6.38 12.79
CA PHE A 124 -5.96 5.72 13.70
C PHE A 124 -6.38 5.74 15.16
N ARG A 125 -7.25 6.68 15.58
CA ARG A 125 -7.77 6.72 16.97
C ARG A 125 -8.93 5.76 17.23
N HIS A 126 -9.64 5.34 16.19
CA HIS A 126 -10.82 4.48 16.30
C HIS A 126 -10.49 3.00 16.04
N ARG A 127 -9.22 2.61 16.13
CA ARG A 127 -8.70 1.24 15.96
C ARG A 127 -7.56 0.97 16.92
#